data_AF-A0A2N9L239-F1
#
_entry.id   AF-A0A2N9L239-F1
#
_cell.length_a   1.000
_cell.length_b   1.000
_cell.length_c   1.000
_cell.angle_alpha   90.00
_cell.angle_beta   90.00
_cell.angle_gamma   90.00
#
_symmetry.space_group_name_H-M   'P 1'
#
loop_
_entity.id
_entity.type
_entity.pdbx_description
1 polymer ?
#
loop_
_entity_poly.entity_id
_entity_poly.type
_entity_poly.pdbx_seq_one_letter_code
_entity_poly.pdbx_strand_id
1 'polypeptide(L)'
;MRLLLSAGVLLIFLSGPVVPRIAPQTLQDSDHDGLSDALEDALLAQFAPQFMLSVHDCSIRPAQFVPFQANPVVQQDDGTIYGQVFPRAGHADQVEVHYFHLWRSDCGEMGHNLDTEHVSALLSRDRESTWKALYWYASAHQDTVCDASQIARAATLDAERHGPRIWISRGKHASFLSDVLCAHGCGGDDCGETAPLAIARLINLGELSAPMNGATWISSPEWPLAAKMRRSDFTDARMIRVDDLPSTSIAWANPEKRPMQAAIRSGKNTVGGVAAGQRATSVALNLADSDTGQALGSAASSTGNGISMALRGVGKALNATARKVGDAIGAK
;
A
#
# COMPACT_ATOMS: atom_id res chain seq x y z
N MET A 1 -19.01 35.98 -77.01
CA MET A 1 -18.79 34.84 -76.09
C MET A 1 -17.38 34.31 -76.32
N ARG A 2 -16.42 34.65 -75.45
CA ARG A 2 -15.02 34.18 -75.54
C ARG A 2 -14.78 33.20 -74.39
N LEU A 3 -14.58 31.92 -74.69
CA LEU A 3 -14.11 30.91 -73.73
C LEU A 3 -12.58 30.93 -73.73
N LEU A 4 -11.98 31.16 -72.56
CA LEU A 4 -10.57 30.97 -72.28
C LEU A 4 -10.40 29.58 -71.64
N LEU A 5 -9.69 28.68 -72.30
CA LEU A 5 -9.21 27.42 -71.72
C LEU A 5 -7.92 27.70 -70.94
N SER A 6 -7.96 27.53 -69.62
CA SER A 6 -6.77 27.50 -68.77
C SER A 6 -6.27 26.07 -68.64
N ALA A 7 -5.06 25.81 -69.14
CA ALA A 7 -4.35 24.56 -68.95
C ALA A 7 -3.72 24.53 -67.54
N GLY A 8 -4.25 23.68 -66.66
CA GLY A 8 -3.68 23.42 -65.34
C GLY A 8 -2.60 22.34 -65.43
N VAL A 9 -1.37 22.71 -65.07
CA VAL A 9 -0.24 21.78 -64.92
C VAL A 9 -0.34 21.11 -63.54
N LEU A 10 -0.55 19.79 -63.53
CA LEU A 10 -0.60 18.96 -62.32
C LEU A 10 0.82 18.47 -61.98
N LEU A 11 1.45 19.07 -60.96
CA LEU A 11 2.71 18.61 -60.38
C LEU A 11 2.44 17.51 -59.35
N ILE A 12 2.82 16.28 -59.66
CA ILE A 12 2.74 15.12 -58.77
C ILE A 12 4.07 15.04 -57.99
N PHE A 13 4.06 15.38 -56.71
CA PHE A 13 5.20 15.17 -55.81
C PHE A 13 5.18 13.73 -55.28
N LEU A 14 6.17 12.94 -55.65
CA LEU A 14 6.42 11.60 -55.12
C LEU A 14 7.08 11.72 -53.73
N SER A 15 6.27 11.83 -52.70
CA SER A 15 6.71 11.78 -51.30
C SER A 15 6.98 10.32 -50.91
N GLY A 16 8.23 9.88 -50.96
CA GLY A 16 8.63 8.60 -50.37
C GLY A 16 8.44 8.61 -48.84
N PRO A 17 8.19 7.45 -48.21
CA PRO A 17 8.03 7.38 -46.77
C PRO A 17 9.34 7.79 -46.08
N VAL A 18 9.32 8.93 -45.39
CA VAL A 18 10.38 9.31 -44.48
C VAL A 18 10.25 8.41 -43.26
N VAL A 19 11.13 7.41 -43.13
CA VAL A 19 11.28 6.65 -41.89
C VAL A 19 12.05 7.54 -40.91
N PRO A 20 11.44 8.02 -39.82
CA PRO A 20 12.14 8.83 -38.85
C PRO A 20 13.26 8.00 -38.23
N ARG A 21 14.51 8.47 -38.36
CA ARG A 21 15.62 7.95 -37.56
C ARG A 21 15.36 8.35 -36.11
N ILE A 22 15.02 7.38 -35.27
CA ILE A 22 15.04 7.55 -33.82
C ILE A 22 16.50 7.82 -33.45
N ALA A 23 16.80 9.04 -33.00
CA ALA A 23 18.11 9.36 -32.47
C ALA A 23 18.38 8.45 -31.26
N PRO A 24 19.60 7.94 -31.08
CA PRO A 24 19.95 7.20 -29.87
C PRO A 24 19.64 8.08 -28.67
N GLN A 25 18.64 7.68 -27.87
CA GLN A 25 18.39 8.34 -26.60
C GLN A 25 19.68 8.23 -25.80
N THR A 26 20.22 9.38 -25.42
CA THR A 26 21.36 9.44 -24.50
C THR A 26 20.99 8.64 -23.27
N LEU A 27 21.86 7.71 -22.88
CA LEU A 27 21.83 7.00 -21.60
C LEU A 27 22.13 8.00 -20.47
N GLN A 28 21.28 9.01 -20.33
CA GLN A 28 21.35 9.98 -19.26
C GLN A 28 20.94 9.26 -17.98
N ASP A 29 21.79 9.37 -16.97
CA ASP A 29 21.63 8.85 -15.62
C ASP A 29 21.89 10.07 -14.72
N SER A 30 20.81 10.81 -14.45
CA SER A 30 20.86 12.13 -13.82
C SER A 30 21.10 12.06 -12.31
N ASP A 31 20.74 10.94 -11.67
CA ASP A 31 20.87 10.73 -10.23
C ASP A 31 22.02 9.80 -9.84
N HIS A 32 22.71 9.25 -10.84
CA HIS A 32 23.98 8.52 -10.75
C HIS A 32 23.86 7.19 -10.00
N ASP A 33 22.72 6.51 -10.13
CA ASP A 33 22.46 5.22 -9.50
C ASP A 33 22.86 4.02 -10.40
N GLY A 34 23.19 4.29 -11.68
CA GLY A 34 23.58 3.29 -12.67
C GLY A 34 22.44 2.84 -13.59
N LEU A 35 21.24 3.40 -13.45
CA LEU A 35 20.11 3.26 -14.36
C LEU A 35 19.96 4.54 -15.18
N SER A 36 19.54 4.42 -16.44
CA SER A 36 19.24 5.61 -17.23
C SER A 36 17.84 6.13 -16.88
N ASP A 37 17.65 7.45 -16.82
CA ASP A 37 16.37 8.12 -16.58
C ASP A 37 15.23 7.51 -17.42
N ALA A 38 15.49 7.22 -18.69
CA ALA A 38 14.52 6.63 -19.62
C ALA A 38 14.07 5.21 -19.24
N LEU A 39 14.97 4.42 -18.64
CA LEU A 39 14.65 3.08 -18.14
C LEU A 39 13.80 3.19 -16.88
N GLU A 40 14.18 4.06 -15.94
CA GLU A 40 13.43 4.28 -14.71
C GLU A 40 12.00 4.74 -15.01
N ASP A 41 11.85 5.76 -15.87
CA ASP A 41 10.54 6.27 -16.32
C ASP A 41 9.71 5.16 -16.99
N ALA A 42 10.33 4.29 -17.80
CA ALA A 42 9.65 3.17 -18.42
C ALA A 42 9.17 2.13 -17.41
N LEU A 43 9.98 1.83 -16.38
CA LEU A 43 9.62 0.89 -15.31
C LEU A 43 8.52 1.45 -14.42
N LEU A 44 8.62 2.73 -14.04
CA LEU A 44 7.58 3.45 -13.31
C LEU A 44 6.25 3.43 -14.07
N ALA A 45 6.27 3.72 -15.36
CA ALA A 45 5.06 3.70 -16.18
C ALA A 45 4.49 2.28 -16.35
N GLN A 46 5.34 1.27 -16.59
CA GLN A 46 4.91 -0.11 -16.81
C GLN A 46 4.25 -0.71 -15.57
N PHE A 47 4.83 -0.47 -14.39
CA PHE A 47 4.40 -1.10 -13.14
C PHE A 47 3.55 -0.17 -12.26
N ALA A 48 3.08 0.98 -12.77
CA ALA A 48 2.24 1.89 -12.00
C ALA A 48 1.01 1.16 -11.41
N PRO A 49 0.81 1.18 -10.08
CA PRO A 49 -0.36 0.58 -9.46
C PRO A 49 -1.66 1.30 -9.82
N GLN A 50 -2.77 0.56 -9.79
CA GLN A 50 -4.10 1.16 -9.77
C GLN A 50 -4.50 1.45 -8.32
N PHE A 51 -4.32 2.71 -7.89
CA PHE A 51 -4.72 3.14 -6.55
C PHE A 51 -6.25 3.30 -6.47
N MET A 52 -6.84 2.71 -5.44
CA MET A 52 -8.27 2.75 -5.12
C MET A 52 -8.43 3.63 -3.88
N LEU A 53 -8.98 4.83 -4.06
CA LEU A 53 -9.13 5.81 -2.98
C LEU A 53 -10.56 5.86 -2.51
N SER A 54 -10.77 6.10 -1.22
CA SER A 54 -12.10 6.39 -0.72
C SER A 54 -12.65 7.67 -1.36
N VAL A 55 -13.88 7.62 -1.88
CA VAL A 55 -14.56 8.81 -2.42
C VAL A 55 -14.94 9.84 -1.35
N HIS A 56 -14.80 9.45 -0.07
CA HIS A 56 -15.07 10.27 1.10
C HIS A 56 -13.80 10.63 1.87
N ASP A 57 -12.63 10.55 1.23
CA ASP A 57 -11.40 11.01 1.82
C ASP A 57 -11.40 12.54 2.00
N CYS A 58 -10.79 12.98 3.11
CA CYS A 58 -10.65 14.39 3.46
C CYS A 58 -9.55 15.08 2.63
N SER A 59 -8.48 14.35 2.30
CA SER A 59 -7.36 14.78 1.48
C SER A 59 -7.55 14.11 0.13
N ILE A 60 -8.59 14.56 -0.59
CA ILE A 60 -9.25 13.90 -1.72
C ILE A 60 -8.31 13.15 -2.69
N ARG A 61 -7.08 13.64 -2.91
CA ARG A 61 -6.05 12.99 -3.75
C ARG A 61 -4.63 13.27 -3.24
N PRO A 62 -3.65 12.46 -3.66
CA PRO A 62 -2.24 12.78 -3.52
C PRO A 62 -1.88 14.14 -4.14
N ALA A 63 -0.92 14.80 -3.52
CA ALA A 63 -0.54 16.17 -3.76
C ALA A 63 0.69 16.31 -4.66
N GLN A 64 0.62 17.23 -5.60
CA GLN A 64 1.78 17.80 -6.26
C GLN A 64 2.48 18.80 -5.33
N PHE A 65 3.81 18.79 -5.27
CA PHE A 65 4.63 19.71 -4.50
C PHE A 65 5.40 20.68 -5.41
N VAL A 66 5.64 21.90 -4.92
CA VAL A 66 6.35 22.94 -5.66
C VAL A 66 7.81 22.52 -5.86
N PRO A 67 8.33 22.49 -7.09
CA PRO A 67 9.71 22.10 -7.36
C PRO A 67 10.69 23.16 -6.86
N PHE A 68 11.91 22.72 -6.56
CA PHE A 68 13.06 23.52 -6.10
C PHE A 68 12.85 24.23 -4.76
N GLN A 69 11.86 23.80 -3.97
CA GLN A 69 11.68 24.21 -2.58
C GLN A 69 12.32 23.19 -1.65
N ALA A 70 13.06 23.66 -0.65
CA ALA A 70 13.65 22.78 0.38
C ALA A 70 12.58 22.28 1.37
N ASN A 71 11.61 23.13 1.70
CA ASN A 71 10.46 22.74 2.51
C ASN A 71 9.31 22.31 1.58
N PRO A 72 8.61 21.22 1.91
CA PRO A 72 7.52 20.70 1.09
C PRO A 72 6.33 21.67 1.12
N VAL A 73 6.08 22.33 -0.03
CA VAL A 73 4.92 23.19 -0.23
C VAL A 73 3.99 22.52 -1.21
N VAL A 74 2.77 22.19 -0.77
CA VAL A 74 1.75 21.62 -1.66
C VAL A 74 1.36 22.65 -2.72
N GLN A 75 1.50 22.27 -3.99
CA GLN A 75 1.02 23.02 -5.13
C GLN A 75 -0.48 22.76 -5.38
N GLN A 76 -0.89 21.48 -5.45
CA GLN A 76 -2.27 21.08 -5.71
C GLN A 76 -2.53 19.61 -5.33
N ASP A 77 -3.77 19.24 -5.05
CA ASP A 77 -4.19 17.86 -4.72
C ASP A 77 -4.77 17.18 -5.97
N ASP A 78 -3.92 16.84 -6.93
CA ASP A 78 -4.33 16.44 -8.30
C ASP A 78 -4.25 14.93 -8.57
N GLY A 79 -3.65 14.15 -7.68
CA GLY A 79 -3.36 12.73 -7.90
C GLY A 79 -1.97 12.48 -8.48
N THR A 80 -1.02 13.39 -8.24
CA THR A 80 0.40 13.15 -8.55
C THR A 80 0.95 12.01 -7.69
N ILE A 81 1.59 11.04 -8.35
CA ILE A 81 2.36 9.96 -7.74
C ILE A 81 3.83 10.20 -8.00
N TYR A 82 4.66 9.88 -7.03
CA TYR A 82 6.11 10.01 -7.14
C TYR A 82 6.75 8.63 -7.17
N GLY A 83 7.72 8.46 -8.04
CA GLY A 83 8.45 7.22 -8.25
C GLY A 83 9.88 7.31 -7.77
N GLN A 84 10.46 6.19 -7.36
CA GLN A 84 11.90 6.01 -7.27
C GLN A 84 12.21 4.61 -7.82
N VAL A 85 13.24 4.49 -8.65
CA VAL A 85 13.76 3.21 -9.11
C VAL A 85 15.21 3.14 -8.67
N PHE A 86 15.66 2.02 -8.10
CA PHE A 86 17.06 1.86 -7.75
C PHE A 86 17.54 0.41 -7.87
N PRO A 87 18.81 0.16 -8.24
CA PRO A 87 19.38 -1.17 -8.28
C PRO A 87 19.35 -1.86 -6.92
N ARG A 88 19.00 -3.14 -6.91
CA ARG A 88 19.12 -3.95 -5.71
C ARG A 88 20.58 -4.32 -5.49
N ALA A 89 21.12 -3.96 -4.33
CA ALA A 89 22.51 -4.27 -3.97
C ALA A 89 22.81 -5.77 -4.09
N GLY A 90 23.84 -6.12 -4.86
CA GLY A 90 24.26 -7.51 -5.08
C GLY A 90 23.48 -8.28 -6.16
N HIS A 91 22.48 -7.67 -6.80
CA HIS A 91 21.63 -8.31 -7.82
C HIS A 91 21.56 -7.45 -9.09
N ALA A 92 22.47 -7.69 -10.03
CA ALA A 92 22.61 -6.88 -11.26
C ALA A 92 21.40 -6.93 -12.23
N ASP A 93 20.50 -7.87 -12.02
CA ASP A 93 19.28 -8.08 -12.79
C ASP A 93 18.01 -7.68 -12.02
N GLN A 94 18.15 -7.04 -10.85
CA GLN A 94 17.02 -6.65 -10.01
C GLN A 94 17.06 -5.17 -9.67
N VAL A 95 15.87 -4.57 -9.65
CA VAL A 95 15.65 -3.19 -9.21
C VAL A 95 14.44 -3.17 -8.28
N GLU A 96 14.45 -2.23 -7.35
CA GLU A 96 13.28 -1.89 -6.57
C GLU A 96 12.61 -0.66 -7.17
N VAL A 97 11.30 -0.68 -7.22
CA VAL A 97 10.49 0.45 -7.67
C VAL A 97 9.55 0.84 -6.55
N HIS A 98 9.65 2.08 -6.08
CA HIS A 98 8.81 2.63 -5.02
C HIS A 98 7.88 3.68 -5.61
N TYR A 99 6.60 3.60 -5.25
CA TYR A 99 5.55 4.55 -5.59
C TYR A 99 5.08 5.23 -4.30
N PHE A 100 5.43 6.50 -4.15
CA PHE A 100 5.01 7.35 -3.05
C PHE A 100 3.76 8.13 -3.44
N HIS A 101 2.73 8.03 -2.62
CA HIS A 101 1.60 8.93 -2.68
C HIS A 101 1.69 9.87 -1.47
N LEU A 102 1.92 11.14 -1.78
CA LEU A 102 2.21 12.18 -0.80
C LEU A 102 0.95 13.00 -0.60
N TRP A 103 0.54 13.23 0.64
CA TRP A 103 -0.73 13.91 0.93
C TRP A 103 -0.49 15.22 1.66
N ARG A 104 -1.43 16.15 1.47
CA ARG A 104 -1.45 17.41 2.21
C ARG A 104 -1.58 17.17 3.71
N SER A 105 -2.40 16.21 4.11
CA SER A 105 -2.72 15.94 5.52
C SER A 105 -3.19 14.50 5.69
N ASP A 106 -2.70 13.81 6.71
CA ASP A 106 -3.42 12.73 7.40
C ASP A 106 -4.54 13.40 8.22
N CYS A 107 -5.79 12.96 8.07
CA CYS A 107 -6.94 13.46 8.83
C CYS A 107 -7.61 12.36 9.68
N GLY A 108 -6.91 11.25 9.89
CA GLY A 108 -7.30 10.25 10.86
C GLY A 108 -7.41 10.83 12.26
N GLU A 109 -7.72 9.96 13.22
CA GLU A 109 -7.95 10.34 14.63
C GLU A 109 -6.78 11.12 15.27
N MET A 110 -5.55 10.94 14.74
CA MET A 110 -4.34 11.68 15.14
C MET A 110 -3.73 12.42 13.93
N GLY A 111 -4.60 13.07 13.15
CA GLY A 111 -4.21 13.71 11.90
C GLY A 111 -3.09 14.73 12.06
N HIS A 112 -2.27 14.84 11.01
CA HIS A 112 -1.15 15.76 10.92
C HIS A 112 -0.98 16.25 9.48
N ASN A 113 -0.31 17.38 9.32
CA ASN A 113 0.09 17.86 8.00
C ASN A 113 1.12 16.89 7.41
N LEU A 114 1.17 16.83 6.08
CA LEU A 114 2.17 16.11 5.30
C LEU A 114 2.24 14.63 5.66
N ASP A 115 1.62 13.82 4.82
CA ASP A 115 1.64 12.38 4.98
C ASP A 115 2.33 11.73 3.77
N THR A 116 3.10 10.69 4.06
CA THR A 116 3.90 9.97 3.07
C THR A 116 3.64 8.50 3.24
N GLU A 117 2.99 7.92 2.26
CA GLU A 117 2.72 6.49 2.20
C GLU A 117 3.14 5.94 0.85
N HIS A 118 3.39 4.63 0.79
CA HIS A 118 4.01 4.04 -0.39
C HIS A 118 3.68 2.57 -0.62
N VAL A 119 3.90 2.18 -1.86
CA VAL A 119 3.87 0.80 -2.36
C VAL A 119 5.15 0.56 -3.12
N SER A 120 5.73 -0.62 -3.04
CA SER A 120 6.94 -0.95 -3.78
C SER A 120 6.85 -2.31 -4.45
N ALA A 121 7.67 -2.50 -5.49
CA ALA A 121 7.81 -3.74 -6.23
C ALA A 121 9.29 -4.11 -6.33
N LEU A 122 9.58 -5.41 -6.18
CA LEU A 122 10.88 -5.95 -6.57
C LEU A 122 10.75 -6.49 -8.00
N LEU A 123 11.50 -5.90 -8.92
CA LEU A 123 11.52 -6.31 -10.32
C LEU A 123 12.77 -7.15 -10.61
N SER A 124 12.64 -8.08 -11.55
CA SER A 124 13.76 -8.83 -12.12
C SER A 124 13.68 -8.83 -13.63
N ARG A 125 14.84 -8.71 -14.27
CA ARG A 125 15.00 -8.78 -15.72
C ARG A 125 15.28 -10.22 -16.13
N ASP A 126 14.42 -10.78 -16.98
CA ASP A 126 14.62 -12.12 -17.50
C ASP A 126 15.68 -12.17 -18.62
N ARG A 127 15.94 -13.38 -19.14
CA ARG A 127 16.95 -13.62 -20.18
C ARG A 127 16.65 -12.92 -21.51
N GLU A 128 15.38 -12.55 -21.74
CA GLU A 128 14.93 -11.82 -22.93
C GLU A 128 14.99 -10.30 -22.70
N SER A 129 15.61 -9.86 -21.59
CA SER A 129 15.64 -8.47 -21.15
C SER A 129 14.26 -7.89 -20.83
N THR A 130 13.27 -8.74 -20.53
CA THR A 130 11.94 -8.29 -20.12
C THR A 130 11.88 -8.18 -18.60
N TRP A 131 11.41 -7.03 -18.11
CA TRP A 131 11.19 -6.81 -16.69
C TRP A 131 9.87 -7.43 -16.22
N LYS A 132 9.91 -8.07 -15.05
CA LYS A 132 8.75 -8.62 -14.35
C LYS A 132 8.84 -8.30 -12.86
N ALA A 133 7.69 -8.05 -12.23
CA ALA A 133 7.63 -7.99 -10.79
C ALA A 133 7.69 -9.41 -10.19
N LEU A 134 8.51 -9.59 -9.16
CA LEU A 134 8.58 -10.80 -8.36
C LEU A 134 7.67 -10.69 -7.13
N TYR A 135 7.71 -9.54 -6.47
CA TYR A 135 6.98 -9.26 -5.24
C TYR A 135 6.43 -7.84 -5.24
N TRP A 136 5.38 -7.66 -4.45
CA TRP A 136 4.79 -6.36 -4.13
C TRP A 136 4.72 -6.17 -2.63
N TYR A 137 5.00 -4.97 -2.18
CA TYR A 137 4.90 -4.52 -0.80
C TYR A 137 3.97 -3.31 -0.70
N ALA A 138 3.10 -3.29 0.31
CA ALA A 138 2.23 -2.15 0.60
C ALA A 138 2.46 -1.70 2.04
N SER A 139 2.81 -0.42 2.20
CA SER A 139 3.08 0.20 3.50
C SER A 139 1.77 0.56 4.19
N ALA A 140 1.53 0.04 5.39
CA ALA A 140 0.38 0.42 6.20
C ALA A 140 0.80 0.60 7.64
N HIS A 141 0.75 1.83 8.16
CA HIS A 141 1.21 2.18 9.52
C HIS A 141 2.67 1.76 9.77
N GLN A 142 3.51 1.78 8.73
CA GLN A 142 4.88 1.33 8.82
C GLN A 142 5.67 2.08 9.89
N ASP A 143 6.60 1.39 10.53
CA ASP A 143 7.44 1.92 11.62
C ASP A 143 6.66 2.31 12.90
N THR A 144 5.38 1.96 12.99
CA THR A 144 4.58 2.14 14.20
C THR A 144 4.33 0.81 14.93
N VAL A 145 3.76 0.89 16.14
CA VAL A 145 3.25 -0.29 16.85
C VAL A 145 2.04 -0.95 16.14
N CYS A 146 1.46 -0.25 15.18
CA CYS A 146 0.31 -0.62 14.39
C CYS A 146 0.66 -1.18 13.01
N ASP A 147 1.94 -1.41 12.71
CA ASP A 147 2.42 -1.77 11.36
C ASP A 147 1.70 -2.99 10.79
N ALA A 148 0.84 -2.70 9.81
CA ALA A 148 0.00 -3.63 9.07
C ALA A 148 0.49 -3.78 7.62
N SER A 149 1.76 -3.48 7.36
CA SER A 149 2.32 -3.58 6.01
C SER A 149 2.28 -5.01 5.49
N GLN A 150 2.17 -5.15 4.17
CA GLN A 150 1.92 -6.41 3.50
C GLN A 150 2.95 -6.68 2.43
N ILE A 151 3.18 -7.96 2.15
CA ILE A 151 4.01 -8.41 1.05
C ILE A 151 3.37 -9.64 0.40
N ALA A 152 3.42 -9.71 -0.93
CA ALA A 152 2.90 -10.84 -1.71
C ALA A 152 3.78 -11.10 -2.93
N ARG A 153 3.68 -12.31 -3.49
CA ARG A 153 4.24 -12.59 -4.82
C ARG A 153 3.43 -11.83 -5.86
N ALA A 154 4.08 -11.34 -6.90
CA ALA A 154 3.39 -10.62 -7.97
C ALA A 154 2.33 -11.49 -8.67
N ALA A 155 2.61 -12.79 -8.85
CA ALA A 155 1.64 -13.74 -9.39
C ALA A 155 0.38 -13.89 -8.52
N THR A 156 0.48 -13.72 -7.20
CA THR A 156 -0.68 -13.72 -6.29
C THR A 156 -1.66 -12.59 -6.58
N LEU A 157 -1.15 -11.48 -7.09
CA LEU A 157 -1.90 -10.26 -7.36
C LEU A 157 -2.23 -10.07 -8.84
N ASP A 158 -1.88 -11.06 -9.69
CA ASP A 158 -1.90 -10.93 -11.15
C ASP A 158 -1.14 -9.67 -11.62
N ALA A 159 0.05 -9.43 -11.05
CA ALA A 159 0.79 -8.17 -11.20
C ALA A 159 2.26 -8.38 -11.59
N GLU A 160 2.57 -9.45 -12.33
CA GLU A 160 3.93 -9.74 -12.79
C GLU A 160 4.39 -8.82 -13.92
N ARG A 161 3.46 -8.24 -14.69
CA ARG A 161 3.75 -7.46 -15.90
C ARG A 161 3.19 -6.03 -15.87
N HIS A 162 2.45 -5.69 -14.82
CA HIS A 162 1.83 -4.39 -14.58
C HIS A 162 1.65 -4.17 -13.07
N GLY A 163 1.21 -2.98 -12.66
CA GLY A 163 0.91 -2.70 -11.25
C GLY A 163 -0.38 -3.39 -10.75
N PRO A 164 -0.46 -3.76 -9.46
CA PRO A 164 -1.64 -4.33 -8.84
C PRO A 164 -2.68 -3.24 -8.55
N ARG A 165 -3.87 -3.67 -8.10
CA ARG A 165 -4.78 -2.79 -7.38
C ARG A 165 -4.28 -2.58 -5.95
N ILE A 166 -4.29 -1.34 -5.49
CA ILE A 166 -3.89 -0.96 -4.14
C ILE A 166 -5.04 -0.19 -3.51
N TRP A 167 -5.43 -0.58 -2.31
CA TRP A 167 -6.48 0.10 -1.57
C TRP A 167 -5.87 1.03 -0.53
N ILE A 168 -6.28 2.30 -0.58
CA ILE A 168 -5.81 3.36 0.31
C ILE A 168 -6.86 3.60 1.38
N SER A 169 -6.49 3.44 2.66
CA SER A 169 -7.44 3.66 3.76
C SER A 169 -7.81 5.13 3.90
N ARG A 170 -9.09 5.39 4.19
CA ARG A 170 -9.61 6.74 4.35
C ARG A 170 -8.93 7.46 5.52
N GLY A 171 -8.46 8.66 5.26
CA GLY A 171 -7.95 9.62 6.25
C GLY A 171 -6.56 9.33 6.80
N LYS A 172 -6.12 8.07 6.82
CA LYS A 172 -4.75 7.67 7.20
C LYS A 172 -3.86 7.31 6.02
N HIS A 173 -4.47 7.03 4.87
CA HIS A 173 -3.83 6.68 3.61
C HIS A 173 -2.90 5.46 3.63
N ALA A 174 -3.04 4.56 4.60
CA ALA A 174 -2.30 3.31 4.60
C ALA A 174 -2.64 2.48 3.35
N SER A 175 -1.63 1.84 2.75
CA SER A 175 -1.74 1.05 1.53
C SER A 175 -1.96 -0.45 1.82
N PHE A 176 -2.91 -1.06 1.11
CA PHE A 176 -3.27 -2.47 1.27
C PHE A 176 -3.30 -3.18 -0.09
N LEU A 177 -2.84 -4.43 -0.12
CA LEU A 177 -2.88 -5.31 -1.31
C LEU A 177 -4.24 -5.99 -1.51
N SER A 178 -5.22 -5.72 -0.63
CA SER A 178 -6.60 -6.22 -0.70
C SER A 178 -7.54 -5.28 0.07
N ASP A 179 -8.75 -5.10 -0.46
CA ASP A 179 -9.87 -4.43 0.19
C ASP A 179 -10.25 -5.05 1.54
N VAL A 180 -10.32 -6.38 1.61
CA VAL A 180 -10.61 -7.13 2.84
C VAL A 180 -9.58 -6.81 3.92
N LEU A 181 -8.30 -6.76 3.56
CA LEU A 181 -7.24 -6.42 4.50
C LEU A 181 -7.30 -4.96 4.95
N CYS A 182 -7.68 -4.04 4.06
CA CYS A 182 -7.89 -2.63 4.42
C CYS A 182 -8.95 -2.47 5.51
N ALA A 183 -10.09 -3.15 5.39
CA ALA A 183 -11.15 -3.15 6.41
C ALA A 183 -10.70 -3.75 7.78
N HIS A 184 -9.53 -4.39 7.80
CA HIS A 184 -8.92 -5.04 8.97
C HIS A 184 -7.57 -4.42 9.37
N GLY A 185 -7.28 -3.22 8.88
CA GLY A 185 -6.11 -2.45 9.26
C GLY A 185 -6.11 -1.98 10.73
N CYS A 186 -5.16 -1.13 11.09
CA CYS A 186 -4.99 -0.65 12.46
C CYS A 186 -5.69 0.68 12.73
N GLY A 187 -6.42 0.73 13.85
CA GLY A 187 -6.86 2.01 14.42
C GLY A 187 -7.90 2.77 13.59
N GLY A 188 -8.76 2.08 12.85
CA GLY A 188 -9.85 2.71 12.09
C GLY A 188 -9.60 2.88 10.60
N ASP A 189 -8.66 2.11 10.02
CA ASP A 189 -8.60 1.97 8.56
C ASP A 189 -9.94 1.49 8.02
N ASP A 190 -10.40 2.18 6.99
CA ASP A 190 -11.61 1.88 6.27
C ASP A 190 -11.43 2.34 4.82
N CYS A 191 -11.54 1.44 3.87
CA CYS A 191 -11.50 1.80 2.45
C CYS A 191 -12.89 2.17 1.91
N GLY A 192 -13.98 1.73 2.57
CA GLY A 192 -15.35 2.07 2.21
C GLY A 192 -15.66 1.95 0.72
N GLU A 193 -16.43 2.91 0.21
CA GLU A 193 -16.63 3.09 -1.24
C GLU A 193 -15.37 3.70 -1.86
N THR A 194 -14.77 2.98 -2.81
CA THR A 194 -13.54 3.41 -3.48
C THR A 194 -13.74 3.65 -4.98
N ALA A 195 -12.93 4.54 -5.53
CA ALA A 195 -12.81 4.78 -6.96
C ALA A 195 -11.34 4.73 -7.39
N PRO A 196 -11.04 4.31 -8.63
CA PRO A 196 -9.67 4.34 -9.13
C PRO A 196 -9.16 5.78 -9.26
N LEU A 197 -7.93 6.03 -8.82
CA LEU A 197 -7.22 7.27 -9.04
C LEU A 197 -6.91 7.45 -10.52
N ALA A 198 -7.33 8.59 -11.08
CA ALA A 198 -6.71 9.08 -12.29
C ALA A 198 -5.36 9.71 -11.93
N ILE A 199 -4.26 8.97 -12.11
CA ILE A 199 -2.91 9.49 -11.88
C ILE A 199 -2.68 10.66 -12.83
N ALA A 200 -2.60 11.87 -12.29
CA ALA A 200 -2.41 13.08 -13.10
C ALA A 200 -0.98 13.15 -13.65
N ARG A 201 -0.02 12.73 -12.82
CA ARG A 201 1.42 12.74 -13.11
C ARG A 201 2.09 11.60 -12.37
N LEU A 202 3.11 11.02 -13.00
CA LEU A 202 4.06 10.12 -12.38
C LEU A 202 5.44 10.76 -12.51
N ILE A 203 6.04 11.16 -11.38
CA ILE A 203 7.28 11.94 -11.34
C ILE A 203 8.39 11.09 -10.74
N ASN A 204 9.47 10.84 -11.49
CA ASN A 204 10.67 10.22 -10.93
C ASN A 204 11.36 11.19 -9.95
N LEU A 205 11.56 10.76 -8.71
CA LEU A 205 12.27 11.50 -7.68
C LEU A 205 13.78 11.40 -7.82
N GLY A 206 14.27 10.36 -8.50
CA GLY A 206 15.67 9.93 -8.46
C GLY A 206 16.13 9.59 -7.04
N GLU A 207 17.44 9.56 -6.86
CA GLU A 207 18.08 9.30 -5.58
C GLU A 207 18.09 10.49 -4.61
N LEU A 208 18.11 10.20 -3.31
CA LEU A 208 18.14 11.24 -2.26
C LEU A 208 19.34 12.18 -2.36
N SER A 209 20.49 11.68 -2.81
CA SER A 209 21.69 12.49 -3.00
C SER A 209 21.69 13.30 -4.30
N ALA A 210 20.81 12.97 -5.24
CA ALA A 210 20.70 13.63 -6.53
C ALA A 210 19.22 13.71 -6.98
N PRO A 211 18.40 14.52 -6.29
CA PRO A 211 16.96 14.57 -6.57
C PRO A 211 16.69 15.05 -8.00
N MET A 212 15.83 14.34 -8.71
CA MET A 212 15.35 14.69 -10.04
C MET A 212 14.10 15.59 -9.96
N ASN A 213 13.72 16.18 -11.10
CA ASN A 213 12.46 16.94 -11.26
C ASN A 213 12.23 18.07 -10.22
N GLY A 214 13.32 18.61 -9.66
CA GLY A 214 13.26 19.65 -8.64
C GLY A 214 12.72 19.17 -7.29
N ALA A 215 12.75 17.87 -7.00
CA ALA A 215 12.24 17.29 -5.76
C ALA A 215 13.17 17.53 -4.55
N THR A 216 13.74 18.73 -4.39
CA THR A 216 14.68 19.07 -3.30
C THR A 216 14.08 18.90 -1.90
N TRP A 217 12.75 18.93 -1.78
CA TRP A 217 12.00 18.75 -0.55
C TRP A 217 11.97 17.31 -0.02
N ILE A 218 12.42 16.30 -0.78
CA ILE A 218 12.42 14.90 -0.33
C ILE A 218 13.28 14.69 0.92
N SER A 219 14.29 15.55 1.11
CA SER A 219 15.18 15.54 2.28
C SER A 219 14.68 16.39 3.46
N SER A 220 13.49 16.99 3.35
CA SER A 220 12.93 17.83 4.43
C SER A 220 12.67 17.00 5.70
N PRO A 221 13.01 17.51 6.89
CA PRO A 221 12.70 16.85 8.15
C PRO A 221 11.22 16.98 8.56
N GLU A 222 10.39 17.70 7.80
CA GLU A 222 8.98 17.92 8.13
C GLU A 222 8.11 16.65 7.98
N TRP A 223 8.61 15.62 7.30
CA TRP A 223 7.88 14.36 7.07
C TRP A 223 8.86 13.18 6.81
N PRO A 224 8.41 11.92 6.88
CA PRO A 224 9.32 10.77 6.94
C PRO A 224 9.85 10.27 5.58
N LEU A 225 9.63 11.00 4.48
CA LEU A 225 9.91 10.52 3.12
C LEU A 225 11.35 10.06 2.90
N ALA A 226 12.35 10.84 3.34
CA ALA A 226 13.75 10.46 3.20
C ALA A 226 14.08 9.12 3.87
N ALA A 227 13.44 8.78 4.99
CA ALA A 227 13.66 7.50 5.64
C ALA A 227 13.03 6.34 4.85
N LYS A 228 11.89 6.59 4.18
CA LYS A 228 11.23 5.61 3.33
C LYS A 228 12.02 5.33 2.04
N MET A 229 12.58 6.36 1.40
CA MET A 229 13.37 6.23 0.17
C MET A 229 14.71 5.48 0.35
N ARG A 230 15.31 5.47 1.55
CA ARG A 230 16.63 4.84 1.78
C ARG A 230 16.61 3.33 1.90
N ARG A 231 15.44 2.73 2.12
CA ARG A 231 15.35 1.33 2.56
C ARG A 231 14.83 0.43 1.45
N SER A 232 15.34 -0.79 1.44
CA SER A 232 14.69 -1.89 0.76
C SER A 232 13.49 -2.38 1.54
N ASP A 233 12.35 -2.58 0.87
CA ASP A 233 11.21 -3.28 1.47
C ASP A 233 11.32 -4.80 1.35
N PHE A 234 12.26 -5.29 0.53
CA PHE A 234 12.42 -6.69 0.13
C PHE A 234 13.65 -7.34 0.78
N THR A 235 13.68 -7.33 2.11
CA THR A 235 14.70 -8.07 2.87
C THR A 235 14.57 -9.59 2.64
N ASP A 236 15.68 -10.31 2.70
CA ASP A 236 15.67 -11.78 2.52
C ASP A 236 14.70 -12.47 3.47
N ALA A 237 14.62 -12.01 4.72
CA ALA A 237 13.69 -12.54 5.71
C ALA A 237 12.20 -12.38 5.29
N ARG A 238 11.84 -11.27 4.65
CA ARG A 238 10.48 -11.04 4.15
C ARG A 238 10.17 -11.89 2.93
N MET A 239 11.12 -12.02 2.00
CA MET A 239 10.92 -12.84 0.80
C MET A 239 10.82 -14.33 1.16
N ILE A 240 11.73 -14.85 1.98
CA ILE A 240 11.67 -16.25 2.47
C ILE A 240 10.31 -16.53 3.13
N ARG A 241 9.84 -15.60 3.97
CA ARG A 241 8.52 -15.72 4.60
C ARG A 241 7.39 -15.84 3.60
N VAL A 242 7.37 -15.01 2.56
CA VAL A 242 6.34 -15.09 1.51
C VAL A 242 6.47 -16.41 0.75
N ASP A 243 7.70 -16.84 0.50
CA ASP A 243 7.99 -18.07 -0.22
C ASP A 243 7.57 -19.35 0.51
N ASP A 244 7.56 -19.33 1.84
CA ASP A 244 7.08 -20.44 2.67
C ASP A 244 5.55 -20.52 2.75
N LEU A 245 4.82 -19.50 2.30
CA LEU A 245 3.35 -19.47 2.29
C LEU A 245 2.77 -19.98 0.96
N PRO A 246 1.49 -20.44 0.94
CA PRO A 246 0.82 -20.79 -0.30
C PRO A 246 0.92 -19.70 -1.37
N SER A 247 1.03 -20.07 -2.64
CA SER A 247 1.20 -19.13 -3.77
C SER A 247 0.10 -18.10 -3.93
N THR A 248 -1.04 -18.29 -3.27
CA THR A 248 -2.20 -17.39 -3.25
C THR A 248 -2.26 -16.46 -2.02
N SER A 249 -1.27 -16.54 -1.13
CA SER A 249 -1.30 -15.82 0.15
C SER A 249 -0.65 -14.44 0.09
N ILE A 250 -1.28 -13.48 0.76
CA ILE A 250 -0.68 -12.19 1.14
C ILE A 250 -0.16 -12.32 2.57
N ALA A 251 1.10 -11.98 2.81
CA ALA A 251 1.73 -12.04 4.12
C ALA A 251 1.75 -10.67 4.80
N TRP A 252 1.66 -10.65 6.12
CA TRP A 252 2.10 -9.49 6.90
C TRP A 252 3.63 -9.40 6.83
N ALA A 253 4.15 -8.22 6.51
CA ALA A 253 5.58 -7.97 6.38
C ALA A 253 6.30 -8.04 7.74
N ASN A 254 5.64 -7.58 8.81
CA ASN A 254 6.17 -7.53 10.18
C ASN A 254 5.17 -8.19 11.16
N PRO A 255 5.03 -9.53 11.13
CA PRO A 255 3.99 -10.28 11.87
C PRO A 255 4.07 -10.13 13.39
N GLU A 256 5.25 -9.88 13.94
CA GLU A 256 5.49 -9.70 15.37
C GLU A 256 4.81 -8.45 15.94
N LYS A 257 4.39 -7.51 15.08
CA LYS A 257 3.63 -6.32 15.46
C LYS A 257 2.12 -6.58 15.62
N ARG A 258 1.61 -7.72 15.12
CA ARG A 258 0.17 -8.04 15.10
C ARG A 258 -0.51 -8.19 16.47
N PRO A 259 0.12 -8.76 17.52
CA PRO A 259 -0.53 -8.87 18.82
C PRO A 259 -0.97 -7.51 19.38
N MET A 260 -0.18 -6.46 19.15
CA MET A 260 -0.51 -5.10 19.59
C MET A 260 -1.73 -4.54 18.85
N GLN A 261 -1.86 -4.82 17.56
CA GLN A 261 -3.01 -4.37 16.78
C GLN A 261 -4.33 -4.98 17.26
N ALA A 262 -4.31 -6.26 17.65
CA ALA A 262 -5.49 -6.91 18.22
C ALA A 262 -5.92 -6.21 19.52
N ALA A 263 -4.97 -5.81 20.36
CA ALA A 263 -5.24 -5.03 21.57
C ALA A 263 -5.79 -3.63 21.25
N ILE A 264 -5.19 -2.90 20.30
CA ILE A 264 -5.65 -1.56 19.88
C ILE A 264 -7.07 -1.61 19.31
N ARG A 265 -7.34 -2.58 18.42
CA ARG A 265 -8.67 -2.78 17.83
C ARG A 265 -9.71 -3.17 18.87
N SER A 266 -9.31 -4.02 19.84
CA SER A 266 -10.17 -4.35 20.98
C SER A 266 -10.48 -3.11 21.79
N GLY A 267 -9.47 -2.29 22.14
CA GLY A 267 -9.65 -1.05 22.90
C GLY A 267 -10.66 -0.10 22.26
N LYS A 268 -10.56 0.13 20.93
CA LYS A 268 -11.51 0.99 20.19
C LYS A 268 -12.94 0.45 20.22
N ASN A 269 -13.11 -0.88 20.27
CA ASN A 269 -14.40 -1.55 20.34
C ASN A 269 -14.84 -1.88 21.78
N THR A 270 -14.03 -1.60 22.82
CA THR A 270 -14.33 -1.97 24.21
C THR A 270 -15.19 -0.91 24.92
N VAL A 271 -16.32 -0.61 24.27
CA VAL A 271 -17.63 -0.77 24.91
C VAL A 271 -18.05 -2.26 24.92
N GLY A 272 -17.30 -3.19 24.31
CA GLY A 272 -17.18 -4.60 24.72
C GLY A 272 -16.16 -5.44 23.91
N GLY A 273 -15.01 -5.84 24.49
CA GLY A 273 -14.07 -6.72 23.76
C GLY A 273 -12.80 -7.17 24.51
N VAL A 274 -12.90 -8.18 25.38
CA VAL A 274 -11.74 -8.84 26.04
C VAL A 274 -11.30 -10.15 25.33
N ALA A 275 -11.93 -10.54 24.22
CA ALA A 275 -11.72 -11.89 23.62
C ALA A 275 -10.86 -11.94 22.33
N ALA A 276 -10.33 -10.82 21.82
CA ALA A 276 -9.65 -10.79 20.51
C ALA A 276 -8.12 -10.99 20.54
N GLY A 277 -7.50 -11.15 21.72
CA GLY A 277 -6.04 -11.12 21.88
C GLY A 277 -5.23 -12.33 21.42
N GLN A 278 -5.84 -13.48 21.08
CA GLN A 278 -5.08 -14.73 20.85
C GLN A 278 -5.27 -15.39 19.46
N ARG A 279 -6.08 -14.82 18.57
CA ARG A 279 -6.35 -15.40 17.23
C ARG A 279 -5.95 -14.48 16.06
N ALA A 280 -4.90 -13.68 16.24
CA ALA A 280 -4.33 -12.80 15.21
C ALA A 280 -3.00 -13.34 14.63
N THR A 281 -2.76 -14.65 14.71
CA THR A 281 -1.49 -15.26 14.34
C THR A 281 -1.60 -15.98 13.00
N SER A 282 -1.21 -15.27 11.95
CA SER A 282 -0.53 -15.79 10.74
C SER A 282 -1.12 -17.01 10.01
N VAL A 283 -2.30 -16.92 9.35
CA VAL A 283 -2.63 -17.74 8.16
C VAL A 283 -3.72 -17.04 7.32
N ALA A 284 -3.41 -16.85 6.02
CA ALA A 284 -4.29 -16.68 4.85
C ALA A 284 -5.67 -16.01 5.03
N LEU A 285 -5.71 -14.68 4.95
CA LEU A 285 -6.98 -13.94 4.84
C LEU A 285 -7.64 -14.02 3.46
N ASN A 286 -6.96 -14.53 2.42
CA ASN A 286 -7.52 -14.62 1.06
C ASN A 286 -8.30 -15.91 0.75
N LEU A 287 -8.23 -16.96 1.57
CA LEU A 287 -9.08 -18.17 1.43
C LEU A 287 -10.13 -18.30 2.54
N ALA A 288 -10.07 -17.44 3.55
CA ALA A 288 -10.80 -17.65 4.78
C ALA A 288 -12.20 -17.03 4.78
N ASP A 289 -12.68 -16.34 3.74
CA ASP A 289 -14.02 -15.71 3.84
C ASP A 289 -15.15 -16.75 3.98
N SER A 290 -14.98 -17.95 3.39
CA SER A 290 -15.92 -19.07 3.56
C SER A 290 -15.69 -19.90 4.85
N ASP A 291 -14.44 -20.14 5.25
CA ASP A 291 -14.11 -20.91 6.46
C ASP A 291 -14.19 -20.08 7.75
N THR A 292 -14.00 -18.75 7.67
CA THR A 292 -14.12 -17.80 8.78
C THR A 292 -15.58 -17.61 9.18
N GLY A 293 -16.53 -17.71 8.25
CA GLY A 293 -17.96 -17.73 8.60
C GLY A 293 -18.32 -18.92 9.51
N GLN A 294 -17.80 -20.11 9.21
CA GLN A 294 -17.99 -21.31 10.05
C GLN A 294 -17.19 -21.25 11.36
N ALA A 295 -15.96 -20.72 11.32
CA ALA A 295 -15.13 -20.54 12.50
C ALA A 295 -15.69 -19.45 13.44
N LEU A 296 -16.25 -18.36 12.92
CA LEU A 296 -16.94 -17.31 13.68
C LEU A 296 -18.21 -17.85 14.32
N GLY A 297 -19.00 -18.66 13.59
CA GLY A 297 -20.15 -19.35 14.14
C GLY A 297 -19.78 -20.29 15.31
N SER A 298 -18.70 -21.06 15.15
CA SER A 298 -18.20 -21.98 16.19
C SER A 298 -17.55 -21.26 17.38
N ALA A 299 -16.90 -20.13 17.14
CA ALA A 299 -16.30 -19.31 18.19
C ALA A 299 -17.37 -18.54 18.97
N ALA A 300 -18.41 -18.02 18.30
CA ALA A 300 -19.55 -17.38 18.94
C ALA A 300 -20.32 -18.38 19.84
N SER A 301 -20.52 -19.61 19.37
CA SER A 301 -21.18 -20.66 20.17
C SER A 301 -20.33 -21.07 21.39
N SER A 302 -19.02 -21.22 21.21
CA SER A 302 -18.10 -21.57 22.31
C SER A 302 -17.97 -20.44 23.34
N THR A 303 -18.00 -19.18 22.90
CA THR A 303 -17.97 -18.00 23.78
C THR A 303 -19.29 -17.84 24.54
N GLY A 304 -20.44 -18.04 23.87
CA GLY A 304 -21.74 -18.09 24.54
C GLY A 304 -21.80 -19.16 25.63
N ASN A 305 -21.22 -20.33 25.36
CA ASN A 305 -21.10 -21.40 26.35
C ASN A 305 -20.18 -21.02 27.51
N GLY A 306 -19.04 -20.36 27.25
CA GLY A 306 -18.13 -19.87 28.28
C GLY A 306 -18.77 -18.84 29.22
N ILE A 307 -19.48 -17.86 28.66
CA ILE A 307 -20.20 -16.83 29.44
C ILE A 307 -21.31 -17.48 30.27
N SER A 308 -22.07 -18.42 29.68
CA SER A 308 -23.10 -19.17 30.40
C SER A 308 -22.53 -19.98 31.58
N MET A 309 -21.36 -20.60 31.40
CA MET A 309 -20.66 -21.31 32.48
C MET A 309 -20.16 -20.37 33.58
N ALA A 310 -19.61 -19.21 33.21
CA ALA A 310 -19.15 -18.20 34.17
C ALA A 310 -20.32 -17.64 34.99
N LEU A 311 -21.44 -17.30 34.35
CA LEU A 311 -22.66 -16.84 35.02
C LEU A 311 -23.23 -17.89 35.97
N ARG A 312 -23.24 -19.17 35.57
CA ARG A 312 -23.62 -20.28 36.47
C ARG A 312 -22.66 -20.42 37.65
N GLY A 313 -21.36 -20.21 37.44
CA GLY A 313 -20.35 -20.22 38.49
C GLY A 313 -20.58 -19.13 39.54
N VAL A 314 -20.78 -17.89 39.08
CA VAL A 314 -21.10 -16.74 39.94
C VAL A 314 -22.41 -16.96 40.68
N GLY A 315 -23.46 -17.43 40.01
CA GLY A 315 -24.74 -17.74 40.65
C GLY A 315 -24.64 -18.80 41.74
N LYS A 316 -23.83 -19.86 41.52
CA LYS A 316 -23.54 -20.87 42.55
C LYS A 316 -22.79 -20.28 43.74
N ALA A 317 -21.80 -19.44 43.50
CA ALA A 317 -21.03 -18.79 44.56
C ALA A 317 -21.91 -17.84 45.39
N LEU A 318 -22.75 -17.03 44.74
CA LEU A 318 -23.70 -16.15 45.43
C LEU A 318 -24.71 -16.93 46.26
N ASN A 319 -25.28 -18.03 45.73
CA ASN A 319 -26.19 -18.89 46.48
C ASN A 319 -25.50 -19.56 47.68
N ALA A 320 -24.24 -20.00 47.53
CA ALA A 320 -23.48 -20.57 48.63
C ALA A 320 -23.22 -19.54 49.73
N THR A 321 -22.89 -18.30 49.36
CA THR A 321 -22.72 -17.18 50.30
C THR A 321 -24.03 -16.84 51.01
N ALA A 322 -25.14 -16.74 50.27
CA ALA A 322 -26.46 -16.44 50.84
C ALA A 322 -26.90 -17.49 51.86
N ARG A 323 -26.67 -18.79 51.60
CA ARG A 323 -26.95 -19.86 52.56
C ARG A 323 -26.11 -19.72 53.83
N LYS A 324 -24.80 -19.51 53.69
CA LYS A 324 -23.90 -19.32 54.85
C LYS A 324 -24.28 -18.12 55.69
N VAL A 325 -24.73 -17.03 55.07
CA VAL A 325 -25.23 -15.85 55.78
C VAL A 325 -26.54 -16.16 56.50
N GLY A 326 -27.49 -16.84 55.84
CA GLY A 326 -28.75 -17.27 56.44
C GLY A 326 -28.57 -18.16 57.67
N ASP A 327 -27.67 -19.15 57.58
CA ASP A 327 -27.30 -20.04 58.69
C ASP A 327 -26.68 -19.25 59.86
N ALA A 328 -25.85 -18.26 59.56
CA ALA A 328 -25.17 -17.44 60.57
C ALA A 328 -26.12 -16.49 61.33
N ILE A 329 -27.21 -16.05 60.70
CA ILE A 329 -28.19 -15.13 61.30
C ILE A 329 -29.43 -15.84 61.88
N GLY A 330 -29.47 -17.17 61.84
CA GLY A 330 -30.57 -17.96 62.41
C GLY A 330 -31.90 -17.81 61.66
N ALA A 331 -31.87 -17.33 60.43
CA ALA A 331 -33.04 -17.26 59.56
C ALA A 331 -33.31 -18.66 58.99
N LYS A 332 -34.16 -19.43 59.68
CA LYS A 332 -34.81 -20.62 59.11
C LYS A 332 -36.07 -20.23 58.36
#